data_AF-A0A6P0WZL5-F1
#
_entry.id   AF-A0A6P0WZL5-F1
#
_cell.length_a   1.000
_cell.length_b   1.000
_cell.length_c   1.000
_cell.angle_alpha   90.00
_cell.angle_beta   90.00
_cell.angle_gamma   90.00
#
_symmetry.space_group_name_H-M   'P 1'
#
loop_
_entity.id
_entity.type
_entity.pdbx_description
1 polymer ?
#
loop_
_entity_poly.entity_id
_entity_poly.type
_entity_poly.pdbx_seq_one_letter_code
_entity_poly.pdbx_strand_id
1 'polypeptide(L)'
;AQKAGISEGSIFKRFPTKEKLFLAAMGIPEHPEWLTELEVLSGKGNLKENLITLSLQIIEFFREVLPRLVMTCSQGTHNQKMQNFQESPLVLYLKALINFFVQELQQGRIRSCDPEIPARMLFGSLMNYVFFEQVGVQTAMPIATLTYVQGLIDILWQGIALP
;
A
#
# COMPACT_ATOMS: atom_id res chain seq x y z
N ALA A 1 -27.52 -4.50 3.89
CA ALA A 1 -28.88 -4.08 4.31
C ALA A 1 -29.63 -5.22 4.97
N GLN A 2 -30.09 -6.23 4.20
CA GLN A 2 -30.96 -7.32 4.71
C GLN A 2 -30.35 -8.14 5.86
N LYS A 3 -29.09 -8.61 5.74
CA LYS A 3 -28.38 -9.31 6.83
C LYS A 3 -28.13 -8.46 8.09
N ALA A 4 -28.08 -7.14 7.94
CA ALA A 4 -27.84 -6.20 9.02
C ALA A 4 -29.14 -5.57 9.56
N GLY A 5 -30.31 -5.96 9.05
CA GLY A 5 -31.60 -5.43 9.49
C GLY A 5 -31.83 -3.93 9.22
N ILE A 6 -31.04 -3.31 8.33
CA ILE A 6 -31.08 -1.86 8.07
C ILE A 6 -31.32 -1.54 6.60
N SER A 7 -31.86 -0.35 6.31
CA SER A 7 -32.05 0.14 4.93
C SER A 7 -30.71 0.52 4.28
N GLU A 8 -30.62 0.40 2.96
CA GLU A 8 -29.44 0.83 2.20
C GLU A 8 -29.17 2.34 2.36
N GLY A 9 -30.23 3.15 2.41
CA GLY A 9 -30.10 4.59 2.68
C GLY A 9 -29.44 4.90 4.03
N SER A 10 -29.61 4.04 5.04
CA SER A 10 -28.94 4.21 6.34
C SER A 10 -27.44 3.88 6.27
N ILE A 11 -27.06 2.93 5.40
CA ILE A 11 -25.66 2.57 5.14
C ILE A 11 -24.96 3.74 4.43
N PHE A 12 -25.54 4.25 3.34
CA PHE A 12 -24.95 5.34 2.56
C PHE A 12 -24.98 6.70 3.28
N LYS A 13 -25.88 6.90 4.24
CA LYS A 13 -25.83 8.06 5.16
C LYS A 13 -24.58 8.06 6.04
N ARG A 14 -24.07 6.88 6.42
CA ARG A 14 -22.86 6.72 7.25
C ARG A 14 -21.59 6.55 6.42
N PHE A 15 -21.71 5.90 5.26
CA PHE A 15 -20.62 5.64 4.34
C PHE A 15 -20.99 6.18 2.96
N PRO A 16 -20.67 7.46 2.66
CA PRO A 16 -21.19 8.15 1.48
C PRO A 16 -20.74 7.52 0.16
N THR A 17 -19.68 6.72 0.15
CA THR A 17 -19.21 5.98 -1.02
C THR A 17 -19.09 4.49 -0.71
N LYS A 18 -19.21 3.66 -1.75
CA LYS A 18 -18.93 2.21 -1.64
C LYS A 18 -17.50 1.94 -1.16
N GLU A 19 -16.56 2.81 -1.52
CA GLU A 19 -15.18 2.77 -1.05
C GLU A 19 -15.08 2.93 0.46
N LYS A 20 -15.70 3.98 1.04
CA LYS A 20 -15.72 4.17 2.50
C LYS A 20 -16.40 3.01 3.22
N LEU A 21 -17.45 2.45 2.62
CA LEU A 21 -18.10 1.24 3.15
C LEU A 21 -17.16 0.03 3.09
N PHE A 22 -16.42 -0.15 2.01
CA PHE A 22 -15.46 -1.23 1.83
C PHE A 22 -14.29 -1.10 2.81
N LEU A 23 -13.67 0.08 2.91
CA LEU A 23 -12.62 0.41 3.88
C LEU A 23 -13.07 0.09 5.31
N ALA A 24 -14.25 0.58 5.70
CA ALA A 24 -14.82 0.34 7.02
C ALA A 24 -15.12 -1.14 7.26
N ALA A 25 -15.64 -1.87 6.27
CA ALA A 25 -15.89 -3.31 6.36
C ALA A 25 -14.59 -4.12 6.48
N MET A 26 -13.51 -3.61 5.88
CA MET A 26 -12.18 -4.20 5.91
C MET A 26 -11.35 -3.74 7.12
N GLY A 27 -11.89 -2.91 8.01
CA GLY A 27 -11.14 -2.32 9.13
C GLY A 27 -9.89 -1.55 8.69
N ILE A 28 -9.87 -1.06 7.45
CA ILE A 28 -8.77 -0.28 6.90
C ILE A 28 -9.04 1.18 7.29
N PRO A 29 -8.11 1.87 7.97
CA PRO A 29 -8.26 3.29 8.22
C PRO A 29 -8.37 4.03 6.88
N GLU A 30 -9.28 5.00 6.79
CA GLU A 30 -9.44 5.81 5.57
C GLU A 30 -8.11 6.51 5.19
N HIS A 31 -7.32 6.86 6.21
CA HIS A 31 -5.99 7.43 6.06
C HIS A 31 -4.98 6.70 6.95
N PRO A 32 -4.23 5.71 6.42
CA PRO A 32 -3.15 5.05 7.15
C PRO A 32 -2.06 6.05 7.58
N GLU A 33 -1.42 5.80 8.72
CA GLU A 33 -0.37 6.69 9.26
C GLU A 33 0.79 6.90 8.27
N TRP A 34 1.18 5.86 7.52
CA TRP A 34 2.25 5.93 6.53
C TRP A 34 1.98 6.92 5.39
N LEU A 35 0.71 7.21 5.06
CA LEU A 35 0.39 8.26 4.08
C LEU A 35 0.69 9.65 4.65
N THR A 36 0.38 9.87 5.92
CA THR A 36 0.69 11.13 6.61
C THR A 36 2.20 11.34 6.66
N GLU A 37 2.95 10.28 6.99
CA GLU A 37 4.41 10.33 7.03
C GLU A 37 5.00 10.57 5.63
N LEU A 38 4.43 9.96 4.59
CA LEU A 38 4.84 10.16 3.20
C LEU A 38 4.72 11.63 2.77
N GLU A 39 3.66 12.32 3.18
CA GLU A 39 3.50 13.77 2.93
C GLU A 39 4.52 14.60 3.71
N VAL A 40 4.80 14.23 4.97
CA VAL A 40 5.76 14.94 5.83
C VAL A 40 7.19 14.85 5.28
N LEU A 41 7.59 13.66 4.83
CA LEU A 41 8.94 13.33 4.35
C LEU A 41 9.21 13.77 2.91
N SER A 42 8.16 14.03 2.12
CA SER A 42 8.31 14.48 0.73
C SER A 42 9.18 15.74 0.65
N GLY A 43 10.22 15.65 -0.17
CA GLY A 43 11.20 16.69 -0.41
C GLY A 43 12.16 17.00 0.73
N LYS A 44 12.18 16.20 1.80
CA LYS A 44 12.99 16.47 3.01
C LYS A 44 13.91 15.31 3.37
N GLY A 45 14.92 15.59 4.20
CA GLY A 45 15.76 14.58 4.84
C GLY A 45 16.63 13.75 3.89
N ASN A 46 17.00 12.54 4.32
CA ASN A 46 17.68 11.55 3.50
C ASN A 46 16.65 10.65 2.83
N LEU A 47 16.47 10.78 1.52
CA LEU A 47 15.42 10.05 0.79
C LEU A 47 15.55 8.53 0.91
N LYS A 48 16.76 7.99 0.95
CA LYS A 48 16.98 6.55 1.10
C LYS A 48 16.51 6.06 2.48
N GLU A 49 16.83 6.80 3.54
CA GLU A 49 16.38 6.50 4.91
C GLU A 49 14.86 6.69 5.06
N ASN A 50 14.29 7.71 4.40
CA ASN A 50 12.84 7.92 4.34
C ASN A 50 12.14 6.72 3.69
N LEU A 51 12.67 6.22 2.57
CA LEU A 51 12.13 5.05 1.88
C LEU A 51 12.17 3.79 2.76
N ILE A 52 13.24 3.59 3.55
CA ILE A 52 13.32 2.49 4.52
C ILE A 52 12.22 2.64 5.59
N THR A 53 12.09 3.83 6.16
CA THR A 53 11.10 4.13 7.20
C THR A 53 9.67 3.90 6.71
N LEU A 54 9.33 4.48 5.55
CA LEU A 54 8.03 4.30 4.91
C LEU A 54 7.76 2.82 4.58
N SER A 55 8.76 2.09 4.11
CA SER A 55 8.61 0.66 3.77
C SER A 55 8.25 -0.19 4.99
N LEU A 56 8.87 0.08 6.14
CA LEU A 56 8.53 -0.61 7.39
C LEU A 56 7.09 -0.34 7.80
N GLN A 57 6.64 0.91 7.74
CA GLN A 57 5.25 1.28 8.05
C GLN A 57 4.24 0.65 7.07
N ILE A 58 4.57 0.60 5.78
CA ILE A 58 3.73 -0.04 4.75
C ILE A 58 3.64 -1.56 5.01
N ILE A 59 4.72 -2.21 5.45
CA ILE A 59 4.69 -3.64 5.83
C ILE A 59 3.73 -3.86 7.00
N GLU A 60 3.82 -3.07 8.07
CA GLU A 60 2.90 -3.21 9.21
C GLU A 60 1.44 -3.00 8.77
N PHE A 61 1.20 -1.98 7.95
CA PHE A 61 -0.11 -1.77 7.34
C PHE A 61 -0.61 -2.98 6.57
N PHE A 62 0.23 -3.58 5.71
CA PHE A 62 -0.17 -4.76 4.94
C PHE A 62 -0.38 -5.99 5.81
N ARG A 63 0.36 -6.18 6.91
CA ARG A 63 0.13 -7.30 7.83
C ARG A 63 -1.28 -7.29 8.41
N GLU A 64 -1.83 -6.10 8.64
CA GLU A 64 -3.21 -5.97 9.08
C GLU A 64 -4.21 -6.18 7.95
N VAL A 65 -3.97 -5.57 6.78
CA VAL A 65 -4.97 -5.46 5.72
C VAL A 65 -5.02 -6.67 4.79
N LEU A 66 -3.88 -7.27 4.48
CA LEU A 66 -3.75 -8.33 3.48
C LEU A 66 -4.55 -9.60 3.80
N PRO A 67 -4.60 -10.12 5.05
CA PRO A 67 -5.39 -11.31 5.38
C PRO A 67 -6.88 -11.13 5.06
N ARG A 68 -7.41 -9.93 5.32
CA ARG A 68 -8.82 -9.58 5.05
C ARG A 68 -9.08 -9.47 3.54
N LEU A 69 -8.12 -8.95 2.78
CA LEU A 69 -8.21 -8.88 1.31
C LEU A 69 -8.26 -10.28 0.70
N VAL A 70 -7.36 -11.17 1.12
CA VAL A 70 -7.31 -12.56 0.62
C VAL A 70 -8.61 -13.29 0.93
N MET A 71 -9.15 -13.16 2.15
CA MET A 71 -10.42 -13.78 2.54
C MET A 71 -11.64 -13.20 1.79
N THR A 72 -11.58 -11.94 1.37
CA THR A 72 -12.63 -11.32 0.54
C THR A 72 -12.59 -11.86 -0.89
N CYS A 73 -11.38 -12.03 -1.45
CA CYS A 73 -11.17 -12.59 -2.79
C CYS A 73 -11.58 -14.08 -2.89
N SER A 74 -11.40 -14.87 -1.82
CA SER A 74 -11.69 -16.31 -1.83
C SER A 74 -13.18 -16.67 -1.80
N GLN A 75 -14.08 -15.74 -1.45
CA GLN A 75 -15.52 -16.00 -1.29
C GLN A 75 -16.33 -16.02 -2.62
N GLY A 76 -15.67 -16.02 -3.78
CA GLY A 76 -16.23 -16.40 -5.09
C GLY A 76 -17.30 -15.47 -5.72
N THR A 77 -18.02 -14.68 -4.91
CA THR A 77 -19.06 -13.73 -5.37
C THR A 77 -18.50 -12.38 -5.82
N HIS A 78 -17.18 -12.17 -5.70
CA HIS A 78 -16.54 -10.87 -5.92
C HIS A 78 -16.11 -10.63 -7.38
N ASN A 79 -16.00 -11.66 -8.22
CA ASN A 79 -15.61 -11.53 -9.63
C ASN A 79 -16.56 -10.66 -10.47
N GLN A 80 -17.81 -10.44 -10.05
CA GLN A 80 -18.75 -9.55 -10.75
C GLN A 80 -18.94 -8.17 -10.11
N LYS A 81 -18.53 -7.95 -8.85
CA LYS A 81 -18.70 -6.67 -8.13
C LYS A 81 -17.42 -5.84 -7.99
N MET A 82 -16.27 -6.40 -8.36
CA MET A 82 -14.98 -5.70 -8.49
C MET A 82 -14.80 -5.04 -9.88
N GLN A 83 -15.89 -4.70 -10.57
CA GLN A 83 -15.84 -4.09 -11.91
C GLN A 83 -15.20 -2.68 -11.92
N ASN A 84 -15.05 -2.02 -10.77
CA ASN A 84 -14.33 -0.75 -10.64
C ASN A 84 -13.09 -0.90 -9.74
N PHE A 85 -12.05 -1.59 -10.21
CA PHE A 85 -10.72 -1.56 -9.58
C PHE A 85 -10.20 -0.13 -9.36
N GLN A 86 -10.67 0.84 -10.16
CA GLN A 86 -10.35 2.27 -10.00
C GLN A 86 -10.74 2.84 -8.62
N GLU A 87 -11.73 2.24 -7.94
CA GLU A 87 -12.21 2.64 -6.62
C GLU A 87 -11.58 1.80 -5.48
N SER A 88 -10.58 0.97 -5.78
CA SER A 88 -9.89 0.18 -4.75
C SER A 88 -8.97 1.08 -3.91
N PRO A 89 -9.02 0.97 -2.57
CA PRO A 89 -8.06 1.66 -1.69
C PRO A 89 -6.60 1.44 -2.05
N LEU A 90 -6.25 0.23 -2.52
CA LEU A 90 -4.89 -0.09 -2.95
C LEU A 90 -4.45 0.77 -4.14
N VAL A 91 -5.38 1.14 -5.02
CA VAL A 91 -5.08 2.03 -6.15
C VAL A 91 -4.82 3.44 -5.65
N LEU A 92 -5.54 3.92 -4.63
CA LEU A 92 -5.29 5.24 -4.04
C LEU A 92 -3.94 5.28 -3.32
N TYR A 93 -3.61 4.24 -2.56
CA TYR A 93 -2.31 4.12 -1.90
C TYR A 93 -1.15 4.08 -2.88
N LEU A 94 -1.28 3.31 -3.97
CA LEU A 94 -0.27 3.30 -5.01
C LEU A 94 -0.16 4.67 -5.70
N LYS A 95 -1.27 5.36 -5.97
CA LYS A 95 -1.25 6.73 -6.53
C LYS A 95 -0.54 7.71 -5.61
N ALA A 96 -0.74 7.63 -4.30
CA ALA A 96 -0.05 8.47 -3.33
C ALA A 96 1.47 8.22 -3.37
N LEU A 97 1.89 6.95 -3.44
CA LEU A 97 3.30 6.59 -3.56
C LEU A 97 3.91 7.05 -4.91
N ILE A 98 3.17 6.96 -6.01
CA ILE A 98 3.60 7.50 -7.31
C ILE A 98 3.81 9.02 -7.19
N ASN A 99 2.85 9.74 -6.59
CA ASN A 99 2.96 11.19 -6.41
C ASN A 99 4.16 11.59 -5.55
N PHE A 100 4.51 10.80 -4.54
CA PHE A 100 5.75 10.98 -3.79
C PHE A 100 6.98 10.92 -4.71
N PHE A 101 7.12 9.87 -5.53
CA PHE A 101 8.24 9.79 -6.47
C PHE A 101 8.23 10.91 -7.53
N VAL A 102 7.05 11.37 -7.96
CA VAL A 102 6.92 12.55 -8.85
C VAL A 102 7.50 13.79 -8.18
N GLN A 103 7.18 14.03 -6.91
CA GLN A 103 7.69 15.19 -6.16
C GLN A 103 9.20 15.11 -5.97
N GLU A 104 9.73 13.93 -5.61
CA GLU A 104 11.17 13.71 -5.47
C GLU A 104 11.92 13.91 -6.80
N LEU A 105 11.33 13.48 -7.92
CA LEU A 105 11.85 13.73 -9.26
C LEU A 105 11.87 15.21 -9.62
N GLN A 106 10.77 15.93 -9.36
CA GLN A 106 10.65 17.37 -9.65
C GLN A 106 11.65 18.20 -8.85
N GLN A 107 12.03 17.74 -7.67
CA GLN A 107 13.05 18.38 -6.83
C GLN A 107 14.49 17.94 -7.18
N GLY A 108 14.65 17.07 -8.19
CA GLY A 108 15.95 16.59 -8.63
C GLY A 108 16.64 15.68 -7.61
N ARG A 109 15.89 15.02 -6.72
CA ARG A 109 16.44 14.14 -5.67
C ARG A 109 16.67 12.70 -6.14
N ILE A 110 16.10 12.35 -7.29
CA ILE A 110 16.31 11.08 -8.01
C ILE A 110 16.61 11.37 -9.48
N ARG A 111 17.22 10.41 -10.19
CA ARG A 111 17.47 10.53 -11.63
C ARG A 111 16.16 10.59 -12.43
N SER A 112 16.27 11.04 -13.68
CA SER A 112 15.15 10.95 -14.62
C SER A 112 14.75 9.49 -14.87
N CYS A 113 13.53 9.15 -14.48
CA CYS A 113 12.87 7.87 -14.70
C CYS A 113 11.34 8.06 -14.69
N ASP A 114 10.60 7.06 -15.12
CA ASP A 114 9.15 7.00 -14.90
C ASP A 114 8.88 6.73 -13.40
N PRO A 115 8.25 7.66 -12.64
CA PRO A 115 7.97 7.50 -11.21
C PRO A 115 7.04 6.33 -10.87
N GLU A 116 6.26 5.85 -11.83
CA GLU A 116 5.35 4.72 -11.62
C GLU A 116 6.11 3.40 -11.41
N ILE A 117 7.26 3.25 -12.06
CA ILE A 117 8.09 2.04 -11.97
C ILE A 117 8.61 1.80 -10.54
N PRO A 118 9.38 2.72 -9.91
CA PRO A 118 9.88 2.49 -8.56
C PRO A 118 8.75 2.39 -7.53
N ALA A 119 7.65 3.12 -7.71
CA ALA A 119 6.48 3.02 -6.84
C ALA A 119 5.86 1.61 -6.88
N ARG A 120 5.63 1.06 -8.08
CA ARG A 120 5.08 -0.29 -8.25
C ARG A 120 6.02 -1.39 -7.77
N MET A 121 7.31 -1.25 -8.05
CA MET A 121 8.33 -2.18 -7.56
C MET A 121 8.32 -2.22 -6.03
N LEU A 122 8.41 -1.06 -5.38
CA LEU A 122 8.40 -0.97 -3.93
C LEU A 122 7.10 -1.54 -3.34
N PHE A 123 5.96 -1.01 -3.75
CA PHE A 123 4.65 -1.41 -3.22
C PHE A 123 4.36 -2.89 -3.43
N GLY A 124 4.65 -3.42 -4.61
CA GLY A 124 4.46 -4.83 -4.95
C GLY A 124 5.37 -5.75 -4.15
N SER A 125 6.64 -5.39 -3.98
CA SER A 125 7.61 -6.16 -3.19
C SER A 125 7.20 -6.23 -1.71
N LEU A 126 6.80 -5.10 -1.10
CA LEU A 126 6.36 -5.07 0.30
C LEU A 126 5.08 -5.89 0.51
N MET A 127 4.12 -5.78 -0.41
CA MET A 127 2.89 -6.59 -0.37
C MET A 127 3.20 -8.09 -0.52
N ASN A 128 4.13 -8.46 -1.40
CA ASN A 128 4.56 -9.85 -1.60
C ASN A 128 5.29 -10.42 -0.38
N TYR A 129 6.17 -9.63 0.25
CA TYR A 129 6.84 -10.01 1.48
C TYR A 129 5.82 -10.39 2.57
N VAL A 130 4.80 -9.56 2.80
CA VAL A 130 3.74 -9.86 3.76
C VAL A 130 2.90 -11.06 3.32
N PHE A 131 2.62 -11.21 2.02
CA PHE A 131 1.94 -12.40 1.51
C PHE A 131 2.70 -13.69 1.86
N PHE A 132 4.03 -13.71 1.70
CA PHE A 132 4.89 -14.84 2.05
C PHE A 132 4.94 -15.14 3.55
N GLU A 133 4.82 -14.12 4.42
CA GLU A 133 4.59 -14.34 5.84
C GLU A 133 3.28 -15.10 6.08
N GLN A 134 2.18 -14.70 5.42
CA GLN A 134 0.86 -15.30 5.61
C GLN A 134 0.76 -16.74 5.08
N VAL A 135 1.46 -17.08 3.98
CA VAL A 135 1.45 -18.44 3.42
C VAL A 135 2.55 -19.35 3.99
N GLY A 136 3.29 -18.89 5.01
CA GLY A 136 4.28 -19.70 5.72
C GLY A 136 5.65 -19.84 5.04
N VAL A 137 5.89 -19.18 3.90
CA VAL A 137 7.19 -19.18 3.20
C VAL A 137 8.28 -18.64 4.13
N GLN A 138 7.98 -17.61 4.91
CA GLN A 138 8.90 -17.00 5.86
C GLN A 138 9.33 -17.94 6.99
N THR A 139 8.54 -18.99 7.28
CA THR A 139 8.91 -20.01 8.28
C THR A 139 9.97 -20.96 7.72
N ALA A 140 9.89 -21.29 6.42
CA ALA A 140 10.85 -22.15 5.75
C ALA A 140 12.12 -21.41 5.33
N MET A 141 12.00 -20.12 4.97
CA MET A 141 13.12 -19.27 4.54
C MET A 141 13.04 -17.91 5.25
N PRO A 142 13.52 -17.82 6.50
CA PRO A 142 13.41 -16.60 7.29
C PRO A 142 14.40 -15.54 6.82
N ILE A 143 13.90 -14.32 6.66
CA ILE A 143 14.67 -13.08 6.56
C ILE A 143 14.08 -12.05 7.52
N ALA A 144 14.92 -11.32 8.26
CA ALA A 144 14.43 -10.26 9.13
C ALA A 144 13.83 -9.13 8.30
N THR A 145 12.70 -8.56 8.74
CA THR A 145 11.98 -7.50 8.02
C THR A 145 12.89 -6.31 7.69
N LEU A 146 13.70 -5.86 8.65
CA LEU A 146 14.64 -4.77 8.44
C LEU A 146 15.69 -5.11 7.38
N THR A 147 16.25 -6.34 7.42
CA THR A 147 17.22 -6.81 6.43
C THR A 147 16.61 -6.86 5.02
N TYR A 148 15.37 -7.35 4.90
CA TYR A 148 14.66 -7.37 3.62
C TYR A 148 14.44 -5.95 3.08
N VAL A 149 13.93 -5.03 3.91
CA VAL A 149 13.67 -3.64 3.52
C VAL A 149 14.96 -2.92 3.12
N GLN A 150 16.03 -3.05 3.92
CA GLN A 150 17.32 -2.44 3.60
C GLN A 150 17.85 -2.95 2.26
N GLY A 151 17.85 -4.26 2.03
CA GLY A 151 18.29 -4.84 0.76
C GLY A 151 17.41 -4.43 -0.44
N LEU A 152 16.09 -4.39 -0.27
CA LEU A 152 15.15 -3.93 -1.29
C LEU A 152 15.42 -2.47 -1.67
N ILE A 153 15.56 -1.59 -0.67
CA ILE A 153 15.83 -0.18 -0.90
C ILE A 153 17.22 0.01 -1.50
N ASP A 154 18.23 -0.75 -1.09
CA ASP A 154 19.57 -0.68 -1.69
C ASP A 154 19.53 -0.98 -3.20
N ILE A 155 18.83 -2.04 -3.61
CA ILE A 155 18.66 -2.41 -5.01
C ILE A 155 17.87 -1.35 -5.77
N LEU A 156 16.75 -0.89 -5.21
CA LEU A 156 15.93 0.17 -5.81
C LEU A 156 16.75 1.46 -5.97
N TRP A 157 17.54 1.81 -4.94
CA TRP A 157 18.35 3.02 -4.87
C TRP A 157 19.41 3.08 -5.96
N GLN A 158 20.11 1.97 -6.23
CA GLN A 158 21.04 1.89 -7.38
C GLN A 158 20.33 2.20 -8.71
N GLY A 159 19.04 1.87 -8.78
CA GLY A 159 18.20 2.13 -9.94
C GLY A 159 17.60 3.53 -10.01
N ILE A 160 17.65 4.38 -8.97
CA ILE A 160 16.99 5.71 -8.97
C ILE A 160 17.87 6.86 -8.47
N ALA A 161 19.01 6.57 -7.85
CA ALA A 161 19.93 7.60 -7.37
C ALA A 161 20.48 8.43 -8.55
N LEU A 162 20.88 9.67 -8.24
CA LEU A 162 21.63 10.49 -9.18
C LEU A 162 22.98 9.83 -9.52
N PRO A 163 23.51 10.05 -10.74
CA PRO A 163 24.82 9.53 -11.15
C PRO A 163 25.98 10.01 -10.29
#